data_AF-A0A8J5PTE8-F1
#
_entry.id   AF-A0A8J5PTE8-F1
#
_cell.length_a   1.000
_cell.length_b   1.000
_cell.length_c   1.000
_cell.angle_alpha   90.00
_cell.angle_beta   90.00
_cell.angle_gamma   90.00
#
_symmetry.space_group_name_H-M   'P 1'
#
loop_
_entity.id
_entity.type
_entity.pdbx_description
1 polymer ?
#
loop_
_entity_poly.entity_id
_entity_poly.type
_entity_poly.pdbx_seq_one_letter_code
_entity_poly.pdbx_strand_id
1 'polypeptide(L)'
;MSILSDGTIKFNCDLCFTNYQVFPPTGEAMSVAPSQSMYNTWTGPRFLKFFEDRARRTFNGLYGKEVENIKIEAYRMCWDASTPTHDFLISPHPQSDRLYIATGGSFHGWKFLPVIGDYVVDMLQGTLDSDLADRWAWDKKGGDGHSANPTYQIVGDLQDWTRGWAN
;
A
#
# COMPACT_ATOMS: atom_id res chain seq x y z
N MET A 1 -16.02 -14.87 -2.41
CA MET A 1 -15.98 -14.44 -1.00
C MET A 1 -14.62 -14.81 -0.43
N SER A 2 -13.94 -13.92 0.29
CA SER A 2 -12.57 -14.13 0.80
C SER A 2 -12.52 -15.07 2.01
N ILE A 3 -13.12 -16.26 1.86
CA ILE A 3 -13.17 -17.30 2.88
C ILE A 3 -12.29 -18.44 2.39
N LEU A 4 -11.31 -18.82 3.21
CA LEU A 4 -10.43 -19.94 2.93
C LEU A 4 -11.16 -21.27 3.21
N SER A 5 -10.59 -22.38 2.75
CA SER A 5 -11.16 -23.72 2.96
C SER A 5 -11.27 -24.11 4.43
N ASP A 6 -10.47 -23.50 5.30
CA ASP A 6 -10.51 -23.67 6.77
C ASP A 6 -11.55 -22.78 7.47
N GLY A 7 -12.33 -22.00 6.71
CA GLY A 7 -13.32 -21.06 7.24
C GLY A 7 -12.77 -19.69 7.61
N THR A 8 -11.47 -19.44 7.44
CA THR A 8 -10.86 -18.12 7.72
C THR A 8 -11.42 -17.06 6.79
N ILE A 9 -11.95 -15.98 7.38
CA ILE A 9 -12.39 -14.79 6.64
C ILE A 9 -11.26 -13.76 6.64
N LYS A 10 -10.84 -13.32 5.44
CA LYS A 10 -9.92 -12.19 5.27
C LYS A 10 -10.66 -10.96 4.80
N PHE A 11 -10.38 -9.83 5.42
CA PHE A 11 -10.88 -8.52 5.02
C PHE A 11 -9.77 -7.48 5.12
N ASN A 12 -9.85 -6.46 4.26
CA ASN A 12 -9.01 -5.27 4.33
C ASN A 12 -9.75 -4.15 5.06
N CYS A 13 -8.97 -3.23 5.63
CA CYS A 13 -9.50 -1.96 6.13
C CYS A 13 -8.98 -0.86 5.20
N ASP A 14 -9.90 -0.17 4.53
CA ASP A 14 -9.54 0.98 3.70
C ASP A 14 -9.16 2.14 4.63
N LEU A 15 -7.87 2.24 4.90
CA LEU A 15 -7.25 3.21 5.80
C LEU A 15 -5.85 3.50 5.27
N CYS A 16 -5.58 4.75 4.96
CA CYS A 16 -4.29 5.21 4.46
C CYS A 16 -3.62 6.04 5.52
N PHE A 17 -2.35 5.76 5.78
CA PHE A 17 -1.56 6.47 6.76
C PHE A 17 -0.10 6.42 6.33
N THR A 18 0.72 7.29 6.90
CA THR A 18 2.15 7.37 6.64
C THR A 18 2.97 6.82 7.80
N ASN A 19 4.27 6.70 7.60
CA ASN A 19 5.23 6.53 8.70
C ASN A 19 6.48 7.33 8.37
N TYR A 20 6.38 8.65 8.51
CA TYR A 20 7.46 9.57 8.21
C TYR A 20 8.64 9.35 9.15
N GLN A 21 9.79 9.11 8.54
CA GLN A 21 11.08 9.06 9.21
C GLN A 21 12.05 9.95 8.44
N VAL A 22 12.96 10.61 9.17
CA VAL A 22 14.04 11.38 8.56
C VAL A 22 15.06 10.39 7.99
N PHE A 23 15.30 10.47 6.69
CA PHE A 23 16.30 9.64 6.02
C PHE A 23 17.68 10.27 6.20
N PRO A 24 18.60 9.64 6.98
CA PRO A 24 19.84 10.29 7.37
C PRO A 24 20.73 10.77 6.21
N PRO A 25 20.86 10.04 5.08
CA PRO A 25 21.72 10.48 3.98
C PRO A 25 21.29 11.78 3.29
N THR A 26 19.99 12.06 3.20
CA THR A 26 19.47 13.27 2.52
C THR A 26 18.93 14.32 3.48
N GLY A 27 18.63 13.93 4.73
CA GLY A 27 17.93 14.77 5.71
C GLY A 27 16.43 14.94 5.41
N GLU A 28 15.93 14.32 4.36
CA GLU A 28 14.52 14.44 3.95
C GLU A 28 13.63 13.51 4.77
N ALA A 29 12.40 13.97 5.06
CA ALA A 29 11.40 13.12 5.68
C ALA A 29 10.69 12.29 4.60
N MET A 30 10.71 10.97 4.76
CA MET A 30 10.02 10.04 3.86
C MET A 30 9.16 9.06 4.65
N SER A 31 7.98 8.75 4.12
CA SER A 31 7.15 7.67 4.66
C SER A 31 7.75 6.33 4.26
N VAL A 32 8.14 5.52 5.24
CA VAL A 32 8.80 4.22 5.01
C VAL A 32 8.18 3.14 5.88
N ALA A 33 8.11 1.91 5.37
CA ALA A 33 7.67 0.78 6.18
C ALA A 33 8.62 0.62 7.40
N PRO A 34 8.10 0.50 8.63
CA PRO A 34 8.92 0.23 9.80
C PRO A 34 9.72 -1.07 9.63
N SER A 35 10.92 -1.16 10.21
CA SER A 35 11.72 -2.39 10.18
C SER A 35 11.25 -3.48 11.15
N GLN A 36 10.46 -3.10 12.17
CA GLN A 36 10.00 -4.01 13.21
C GLN A 36 8.97 -5.01 12.64
N SER A 37 9.16 -6.30 12.91
CA SER A 37 8.37 -7.39 12.31
C SER A 37 6.87 -7.29 12.58
N MET A 38 6.48 -6.77 13.75
CA MET A 38 5.08 -6.58 14.13
C MET A 38 4.29 -5.69 13.16
N TYR A 39 4.95 -4.80 12.40
CA TYR A 39 4.30 -3.92 11.42
C TYR A 39 4.28 -4.49 10.00
N ASN A 40 4.83 -5.70 9.78
CA ASN A 40 5.00 -6.27 8.45
C ASN A 40 4.52 -7.72 8.33
N THR A 41 4.16 -8.34 9.45
CA THR A 41 3.74 -9.74 9.53
C THR A 41 2.36 -9.84 10.16
N TRP A 42 1.75 -11.03 10.05
CA TRP A 42 0.53 -11.32 10.79
C TRP A 42 0.85 -11.38 12.28
N THR A 43 0.24 -10.50 13.05
CA THR A 43 0.26 -10.52 14.51
C THR A 43 -0.92 -11.33 15.03
N GLY A 44 -0.85 -11.76 16.30
CA GLY A 44 -1.96 -12.42 16.97
C GLY A 44 -3.13 -11.47 17.29
N PRO A 45 -3.94 -11.78 18.31
CA PRO A 45 -5.22 -11.08 18.55
C PRO A 45 -5.06 -9.68 19.16
N ARG A 46 -3.82 -9.19 19.32
CA ARG A 46 -3.51 -7.86 19.86
C ARG A 46 -2.67 -7.07 18.88
N PHE A 47 -3.03 -5.82 18.70
CA PHE A 47 -2.32 -4.83 17.90
C PHE A 47 -2.62 -3.42 18.42
N LEU A 48 -2.05 -2.39 17.78
CA LEU A 48 -2.28 -1.00 18.16
C LEU A 48 -3.79 -0.68 18.19
N LYS A 49 -4.28 -0.17 19.34
CA LYS A 49 -5.73 0.01 19.63
C LYS A 49 -6.49 0.77 18.55
N PHE A 50 -5.88 1.81 17.98
CA PHE A 50 -6.45 2.58 16.89
C PHE A 50 -6.83 1.69 15.68
N PHE A 51 -5.92 0.78 15.30
CA PHE A 51 -6.12 -0.12 14.18
C PHE A 51 -7.08 -1.27 14.53
N GLU A 52 -7.05 -1.77 15.77
CA GLU A 52 -8.05 -2.75 16.24
C GLU A 52 -9.47 -2.18 16.14
N ASP A 53 -9.67 -0.94 16.60
CA ASP A 53 -10.96 -0.24 16.53
C ASP A 53 -11.39 0.01 15.09
N ARG A 54 -10.46 0.39 14.21
CA ARG A 54 -10.75 0.57 12.78
C ARG A 54 -11.14 -0.75 12.13
N ALA A 55 -10.43 -1.83 12.44
CA ALA A 55 -10.73 -3.16 11.92
C ALA A 55 -12.08 -3.66 12.41
N ARG A 56 -12.41 -3.47 13.69
CA ARG A 56 -13.71 -3.81 14.25
C ARG A 56 -14.85 -3.04 13.59
N ARG A 57 -14.70 -1.73 13.40
CA ARG A 57 -15.71 -0.91 12.68
C ARG A 57 -15.92 -1.39 11.24
N THR A 58 -14.84 -1.70 10.52
CA THR A 58 -14.90 -2.19 9.14
C THR A 58 -15.58 -3.56 9.08
N PHE A 59 -15.18 -4.49 9.95
CA PHE A 59 -15.74 -5.83 10.02
C PHE A 59 -17.25 -5.81 10.33
N ASN A 60 -17.66 -5.01 11.31
CA ASN A 60 -19.09 -4.80 11.62
C ASN A 60 -19.85 -4.13 10.46
N GLY A 61 -19.22 -3.21 9.73
CA GLY A 61 -19.83 -2.54 8.58
C GLY A 61 -20.03 -3.47 7.37
N LEU A 62 -19.09 -4.40 7.14
CA LEU A 62 -19.15 -5.35 6.03
C LEU A 62 -20.15 -6.48 6.26
N TYR A 63 -20.27 -6.98 7.49
CA TYR A 63 -21.01 -8.21 7.79
C TYR A 63 -22.14 -8.03 8.81
N GLY A 64 -22.33 -6.83 9.36
CA GLY A 64 -23.41 -6.54 10.29
C GLY A 64 -23.40 -7.42 11.54
N LYS A 65 -24.57 -7.94 11.92
CA LYS A 65 -24.74 -8.73 13.16
C LYS A 65 -24.14 -10.13 13.09
N GLU A 66 -23.87 -10.66 11.89
CA GLU A 66 -23.32 -12.02 11.70
C GLU A 66 -21.95 -12.19 12.38
N VAL A 67 -21.22 -11.09 12.52
CA VAL A 67 -19.86 -11.07 13.08
C VAL A 67 -19.78 -10.43 14.46
N GLU A 68 -20.91 -10.09 15.09
CA GLU A 68 -20.96 -9.36 16.37
C GLU A 68 -20.16 -10.09 17.47
N ASN A 69 -20.24 -11.42 17.49
CA ASN A 69 -19.54 -12.27 18.45
C ASN A 69 -18.23 -12.89 17.90
N ILE A 70 -17.85 -12.57 16.66
CA ILE A 70 -16.65 -13.10 16.01
C ILE A 70 -15.45 -12.19 16.33
N LYS A 71 -14.45 -12.75 17.00
CA LYS A 71 -13.21 -12.05 17.34
C LYS A 71 -12.28 -12.03 16.12
N ILE A 72 -11.57 -10.92 15.93
CA ILE A 72 -10.47 -10.86 14.95
C ILE A 72 -9.26 -11.52 15.60
N GLU A 73 -8.73 -12.56 14.96
CA GLU A 73 -7.67 -13.40 15.53
C GLU A 73 -6.27 -12.91 15.18
N ALA A 74 -6.14 -12.15 14.09
CA ALA A 74 -4.87 -11.66 13.60
C ALA A 74 -5.00 -10.32 12.87
N TYR A 75 -3.97 -9.50 12.98
CA TYR A 75 -3.85 -8.21 12.29
C TYR A 75 -2.58 -8.19 11.45
N ARG A 76 -2.55 -7.38 10.39
CA ARG A 76 -1.34 -7.11 9.61
C ARG A 76 -1.48 -5.74 8.96
N MET A 77 -0.40 -4.98 8.94
CA MET A 77 -0.30 -3.78 8.11
C MET A 77 0.26 -4.13 6.73
N CYS A 78 -0.26 -3.46 5.72
CA CYS A 78 0.20 -3.58 4.33
C CYS A 78 0.76 -2.23 3.90
N TRP A 79 1.93 -2.24 3.25
CA TRP A 79 2.62 -1.05 2.76
C TRP A 79 2.67 -1.10 1.23
N ASP A 80 2.45 0.05 0.60
CA ASP A 80 2.60 0.26 -0.83
C ASP A 80 3.14 1.68 -1.08
N ALA A 81 3.66 1.93 -2.28
CA ALA A 81 4.08 3.24 -2.75
C ALA A 81 3.02 3.80 -3.69
N SER A 82 2.57 5.03 -3.40
CA SER A 82 1.60 5.76 -4.25
C SER A 82 2.32 6.80 -5.10
N THR A 83 1.98 6.86 -6.38
CA THR A 83 2.38 7.96 -7.27
C THR A 83 1.36 9.09 -7.22
N PRO A 84 1.71 10.32 -7.65
CA PRO A 84 0.77 11.44 -7.71
C PRO A 84 -0.44 11.24 -8.64
N THR A 85 -0.34 10.37 -9.65
CA THR A 85 -1.43 10.05 -10.60
C THR A 85 -2.10 8.71 -10.29
N HIS A 86 -1.59 7.97 -9.29
CA HIS A 86 -1.93 6.58 -8.99
C HIS A 86 -1.63 5.57 -10.11
N ASP A 87 -0.99 6.00 -11.21
CA ASP A 87 -0.45 5.08 -12.21
C ASP A 87 0.84 4.41 -11.71
N PHE A 88 1.27 3.36 -12.41
CA PHE A 88 2.57 2.75 -12.19
C PHE A 88 3.72 3.71 -12.52
N LEU A 89 4.86 3.45 -11.90
CA LEU A 89 6.15 4.00 -12.29
C LEU A 89 7.00 2.87 -12.87
N ILE A 90 7.00 2.77 -14.21
CA ILE A 90 7.72 1.75 -14.98
C ILE A 90 8.55 2.48 -16.04
N SER A 91 9.82 2.73 -15.72
CA SER A 91 10.69 3.55 -16.56
C SER A 91 12.18 3.32 -16.28
N PRO A 92 13.08 3.66 -17.23
CA PRO A 92 14.50 3.82 -16.93
C PRO A 92 14.72 5.03 -16.01
N HIS A 93 15.73 4.94 -15.14
CA HIS A 93 16.11 6.06 -14.29
C HIS A 93 16.82 7.15 -15.13
N PRO A 94 16.42 8.43 -15.06
CA PRO A 94 16.90 9.47 -15.97
C PRO A 94 18.38 9.85 -15.78
N GLN A 95 18.97 9.51 -14.64
CA GLN A 95 20.34 9.91 -14.28
C GLN A 95 21.26 8.71 -13.99
N SER A 96 20.78 7.48 -14.17
CA SER A 96 21.56 6.29 -13.85
C SER A 96 21.38 5.26 -14.94
N ASP A 97 22.40 5.16 -15.79
CA ASP A 97 22.42 4.18 -16.86
C ASP A 97 22.24 2.77 -16.30
N ARG A 98 21.36 2.00 -16.96
CA ARG A 98 21.04 0.60 -16.61
C ARG A 98 20.35 0.41 -15.25
N LEU A 99 19.84 1.48 -14.63
CA LEU A 99 18.90 1.39 -13.53
C LEU A 99 17.48 1.55 -14.08
N TYR A 100 16.61 0.61 -13.71
CA TYR A 100 15.21 0.57 -14.14
C TYR A 100 14.30 0.46 -12.93
N ILE A 101 13.12 1.05 -13.04
CA ILE A 101 12.15 1.19 -11.96
C ILE A 101 10.87 0.50 -12.39
N ALA A 102 10.30 -0.29 -11.48
CA ALA A 102 8.99 -0.92 -11.63
C ALA A 102 8.28 -0.92 -10.27
N THR A 103 7.58 0.18 -9.96
CA THR A 103 6.96 0.45 -8.66
C THR A 103 5.68 1.28 -8.83
N GLY A 104 5.20 1.94 -7.78
CA GLY A 104 4.03 2.81 -7.84
C GLY A 104 2.73 2.02 -7.88
N GLY A 105 2.67 0.92 -7.13
CA GLY A 105 1.50 0.04 -7.09
C GLY A 105 0.22 0.75 -6.66
N SER A 106 0.32 1.90 -5.97
CA SER A 106 -0.78 2.81 -5.65
C SER A 106 -2.02 2.10 -5.08
N PHE A 107 -1.78 1.04 -4.32
CA PHE A 107 -2.76 0.12 -3.69
C PHE A 107 -3.71 -0.59 -4.65
N HIS A 108 -3.38 -0.65 -5.94
CA HIS A 108 -4.17 -1.35 -6.95
C HIS A 108 -3.37 -2.33 -7.83
N GLY A 109 -2.04 -2.39 -7.64
CA GLY A 109 -1.14 -3.17 -8.48
C GLY A 109 -1.36 -4.68 -8.44
N TRP A 110 -1.86 -5.23 -7.33
CA TRP A 110 -2.00 -6.69 -7.15
C TRP A 110 -2.83 -7.38 -8.24
N LYS A 111 -3.89 -6.73 -8.75
CA LYS A 111 -4.74 -7.32 -9.80
C LYS A 111 -4.00 -7.53 -11.13
N PHE A 112 -2.89 -6.83 -11.32
CA PHE A 112 -2.05 -6.90 -12.51
C PHE A 112 -0.92 -7.91 -12.38
N LEU A 113 -0.79 -8.61 -11.24
CA LEU A 113 0.26 -9.61 -11.00
C LEU A 113 0.50 -10.56 -12.20
N PRO A 114 -0.52 -11.09 -12.90
CA PRO A 114 -0.28 -12.03 -13.99
C PRO A 114 0.28 -11.41 -15.28
N VAL A 115 0.17 -10.09 -15.45
CA VAL A 115 0.44 -9.41 -16.74
C VAL A 115 1.49 -8.30 -16.63
N ILE A 116 1.71 -7.73 -15.44
CA ILE A 116 2.55 -6.54 -15.28
C ILE A 116 4.02 -6.78 -15.69
N GLY A 117 4.48 -8.03 -15.58
CA GLY A 117 5.83 -8.42 -15.99
C GLY A 117 6.10 -8.22 -17.48
N ASP A 118 5.11 -8.45 -18.34
CA ASP A 118 5.27 -8.30 -19.79
C ASP A 118 5.55 -6.83 -20.15
N TYR A 119 4.81 -5.90 -19.54
CA TYR A 119 5.04 -4.47 -19.72
C TYR A 119 6.40 -3.99 -19.19
N VAL A 120 6.88 -4.59 -18.10
CA VAL A 120 8.23 -4.31 -17.59
C VAL A 120 9.28 -4.78 -18.61
N VAL A 121 9.11 -5.97 -19.21
CA VAL A 121 10.00 -6.48 -20.26
C VAL A 121 9.95 -5.59 -21.51
N ASP A 122 8.77 -5.17 -21.94
CA ASP A 122 8.61 -4.25 -23.06
C ASP A 122 9.33 -2.92 -22.81
N MET A 123 9.25 -2.38 -21.60
CA MET A 123 10.00 -1.17 -21.22
C MET A 123 11.52 -1.40 -21.30
N LEU A 124 12.01 -2.54 -20.80
CA LEU A 124 13.43 -2.90 -20.85
C LEU A 124 13.95 -3.06 -22.29
N GLN A 125 13.10 -3.52 -23.21
CA GLN A 125 13.43 -3.72 -24.63
C GLN A 125 13.22 -2.46 -25.49
N GLY A 126 12.61 -1.40 -24.94
CA GLY A 126 12.24 -0.20 -25.68
C GLY A 126 11.07 -0.42 -26.64
N THR A 127 10.21 -1.40 -26.35
CA THR A 127 9.05 -1.80 -27.17
C THR A 127 7.71 -1.51 -26.48
N LEU A 128 7.73 -0.93 -25.28
CA LEU A 128 6.51 -0.51 -24.59
C LEU A 128 5.75 0.52 -25.44
N ASP A 129 4.42 0.36 -25.52
CA ASP A 129 3.54 1.30 -26.20
C ASP A 129 3.77 2.74 -25.72
N SER A 130 3.81 3.70 -26.65
CA SER A 130 4.18 5.09 -26.35
C SER A 130 3.25 5.75 -25.34
N ASP A 131 1.95 5.43 -25.39
CA ASP A 131 0.98 6.02 -24.45
C ASP A 131 1.22 5.50 -23.02
N LEU A 132 1.65 4.24 -22.89
CA LEU A 132 2.01 3.65 -21.60
C LEU A 132 3.36 4.15 -21.11
N ALA A 133 4.35 4.28 -21.99
CA ALA A 133 5.65 4.84 -21.66
C ALA A 133 5.52 6.28 -21.13
N ASP A 134 4.70 7.11 -21.79
CA ASP A 134 4.42 8.48 -21.37
C ASP A 134 3.59 8.54 -20.08
N ARG A 135 2.72 7.55 -19.84
CA ARG A 135 1.90 7.47 -18.63
C ARG A 135 2.70 7.05 -17.41
N TRP A 136 3.64 6.12 -17.56
CA TRP A 136 4.41 5.51 -16.46
C TRP A 136 5.83 6.08 -16.28
N ALA A 137 6.11 7.22 -16.91
CA ALA A 137 7.39 7.92 -16.85
C ALA A 137 7.78 8.39 -15.43
N TRP A 138 9.07 8.69 -15.25
CA TRP A 138 9.71 8.97 -13.95
C TRP A 138 9.10 10.11 -13.12
N ASP A 139 8.67 11.20 -13.74
CA ASP A 139 8.42 12.48 -13.05
C ASP A 139 6.99 13.02 -13.22
N LYS A 140 6.03 12.13 -13.48
CA LYS A 140 4.61 12.50 -13.62
C LYS A 140 4.13 13.31 -12.42
N LYS A 141 3.54 14.46 -12.72
CA LYS A 141 2.87 15.31 -11.73
C LYS A 141 1.38 14.97 -11.74
N GLY A 142 0.76 14.99 -10.56
CA GLY A 142 -0.70 14.88 -10.45
C GLY A 142 -1.38 16.09 -11.10
N GLY A 143 -2.61 15.93 -11.60
CA GLY A 143 -3.34 17.09 -12.13
C GLY A 143 -4.57 16.86 -13.00
N ASP A 144 -4.84 15.64 -13.47
CA ASP A 144 -6.04 15.35 -14.26
C ASP A 144 -7.25 14.94 -13.40
N GLY A 145 -7.05 14.76 -12.09
CA GLY A 145 -8.09 14.35 -11.15
C GLY A 145 -8.42 12.84 -11.21
N HIS A 146 -7.76 12.09 -12.08
CA HIS A 146 -7.88 10.64 -12.10
C HIS A 146 -7.03 10.03 -10.99
N SER A 147 -7.64 9.12 -10.22
CA SER A 147 -6.95 8.35 -9.20
C SER A 147 -7.57 6.97 -9.14
N ALA A 148 -6.74 5.96 -8.95
CA ALA A 148 -7.19 4.57 -8.79
C ALA A 148 -8.17 4.42 -7.62
N ASN A 149 -8.01 5.26 -6.60
CA ASN A 149 -8.95 5.37 -5.50
C ASN A 149 -8.99 6.79 -4.92
N PRO A 150 -10.03 7.59 -5.23
CA PRO A 150 -10.15 8.98 -4.76
C PRO A 150 -10.48 9.09 -3.27
N THR A 151 -10.85 7.98 -2.60
CA THR A 151 -11.18 7.98 -1.16
C THR A 151 -9.97 7.72 -0.27
N TYR A 152 -8.77 7.53 -0.84
CA TYR A 152 -7.52 7.33 -0.11
C TYR A 152 -7.04 8.67 0.49
N GLN A 153 -7.67 9.11 1.56
CA GLN A 153 -7.15 10.22 2.37
C GLN A 153 -6.18 9.69 3.42
N ILE A 154 -5.00 10.32 3.51
CA ILE A 154 -4.04 10.05 4.59
C ILE A 154 -4.67 10.52 5.90
N VAL A 155 -4.98 9.58 6.79
CA VAL A 155 -5.69 9.85 8.06
C VAL A 155 -4.78 10.21 9.23
N GLY A 156 -3.47 10.07 9.07
CA GLY A 156 -2.47 10.33 10.09
C GLY A 156 -1.15 9.61 9.82
N ASP A 157 -0.21 9.76 10.75
CA ASP A 157 1.08 9.06 10.73
C ASP A 157 1.12 7.96 11.79
N LEU A 158 1.76 6.83 11.48
CA LEU A 158 1.91 5.71 12.40
C LEU A 158 2.57 6.14 13.72
N GLN A 159 3.50 7.10 13.68
CA GLN A 159 4.17 7.62 14.86
C GLN A 159 3.22 8.29 15.86
N ASP A 160 2.02 8.69 15.43
CA ASP A 160 1.01 9.30 16.31
C ASP A 160 0.31 8.25 17.19
N TRP A 161 0.22 7.00 16.72
CA TRP A 161 -0.51 5.92 17.41
C TRP A 161 0.40 4.93 18.16
N THR A 162 1.72 5.03 17.98
CA THR A 162 2.70 4.21 18.70
C THR A 162 3.17 4.84 20.01
N ARG A 163 2.93 6.14 20.22
CA ARG A 163 3.31 6.84 21.47
C ARG A 163 2.54 6.27 22.66
N GLY A 164 3.27 5.67 23.60
CA GLY A 164 2.70 5.04 24.79
C GLY A 164 2.40 3.54 24.66
N TRP A 165 2.67 2.95 23.49
CA TRP A 165 2.64 1.49 23.31
C TRP A 165 3.96 0.90 23.80
N ALA A 166 4.02 0.52 25.07
CA ALA A 166 5.04 -0.40 25.58
C ALA A 166 4.53 -1.83 25.39
N ASN A 167 5.33 -2.69 24.75
CA ASN A 167 5.06 -4.12 24.67
C ASN A 167 5.07 -4.76 26.07
#